data_AF-A0A1T4XRG4-F1
#
_entry.id   AF-A0A1T4XRG4-F1
#
_cell.length_a   1.000
_cell.length_b   1.000
_cell.length_c   1.000
_cell.angle_alpha   90.00
_cell.angle_beta   90.00
_cell.angle_gamma   90.00
#
_symmetry.space_group_name_H-M   'P 1'
#
loop_
_entity.id
_entity.type
_entity.pdbx_description
1 polymer ?
#
loop_
_entity_poly.entity_id
_entity_poly.type
_entity_poly.pdbx_seq_one_letter_code
_entity_poly.pdbx_strand_id
1 'polypeptide(L)'
;MTTQQLIRGDRDYVLGADILDAILAEFSVGQDWNFDFVVQRKCKKQFRIVGELTDIPAESVVGRYQDSSHRLWVIEGQDMLTESVEDDEATLQSYLTWKDQMVFAETLPASFSLTRYCVVGFKTLLNTQVLKDSKNKFLFTRLKVHKQPDFPCGIEYKRCINKRFYEGRIVGDGEQVGEIYFYAE
;
A
#
# COMPACT_ATOMS: atom_id res chain seq x y z
N MET A 1 20.88 4.05 -3.81
CA MET A 1 20.36 3.81 -5.17
C MET A 1 19.07 4.61 -5.29
N THR A 2 18.85 5.37 -6.35
CA THR A 2 17.59 6.10 -6.52
C THR A 2 16.49 5.12 -6.88
N THR A 3 15.43 5.00 -6.07
CA THR A 3 14.30 4.14 -6.39
C THR A 3 13.61 4.68 -7.66
N GLN A 4 13.48 3.83 -8.67
CA GLN A 4 12.83 4.20 -9.93
C GLN A 4 11.34 4.48 -9.69
N GLN A 5 10.86 5.64 -10.12
CA GLN A 5 9.49 6.09 -9.90
C GLN A 5 8.68 5.85 -11.16
N LEU A 6 7.72 4.94 -11.08
CA LEU A 6 7.00 4.42 -12.24
C LEU A 6 5.49 4.57 -12.06
N ILE A 7 4.80 4.80 -13.18
CA ILE A 7 3.34 4.67 -13.26
C ILE A 7 3.01 3.22 -13.65
N ARG A 8 2.12 2.56 -12.91
CA ARG A 8 1.69 1.18 -13.21
C ARG A 8 0.34 1.13 -13.91
N GLY A 9 0.27 0.42 -15.03
CA GLY A 9 -0.94 0.23 -15.83
C GLY A 9 -1.56 1.56 -16.26
N ASP A 10 -2.89 1.64 -16.28
CA ASP A 10 -3.63 2.81 -16.79
C ASP A 10 -3.77 3.97 -15.78
N ARG A 11 -2.91 4.04 -14.77
CA ARG A 11 -2.96 5.09 -13.73
C ARG A 11 -2.32 6.38 -14.24
N ASP A 12 -2.62 7.50 -13.57
CA ASP A 12 -1.95 8.79 -13.75
C ASP A 12 -1.15 9.21 -12.50
N TYR A 13 -0.82 8.24 -11.64
CA TYR A 13 -0.17 8.46 -10.35
C TYR A 13 0.68 7.26 -9.90
N VAL A 14 1.67 7.50 -9.03
CA VAL A 14 2.48 6.47 -8.37
C VAL A 14 1.63 5.74 -7.34
N LEU A 15 1.66 4.40 -7.37
CA LEU A 15 0.96 3.61 -6.37
C LEU A 15 1.59 3.82 -4.98
N GLY A 16 0.77 4.03 -3.95
CA GLY A 16 1.27 4.19 -2.58
C GLY A 16 2.07 2.98 -2.08
N ALA A 17 1.83 1.78 -2.63
CA ALA A 17 2.65 0.60 -2.35
C ALA A 17 4.10 0.78 -2.84
N ASP A 18 4.29 1.30 -4.06
CA ASP A 18 5.63 1.55 -4.61
C ASP A 18 6.36 2.65 -3.82
N ILE A 19 5.63 3.67 -3.33
CA ILE A 19 6.19 4.70 -2.44
C ILE A 19 6.68 4.08 -1.13
N LEU A 20 5.88 3.20 -0.51
CA LEU A 20 6.30 2.54 0.72
C LEU A 20 7.48 1.61 0.48
N ASP A 21 7.49 0.83 -0.59
CA ASP A 21 8.62 -0.03 -0.95
C ASP A 21 9.90 0.80 -1.16
N ALA A 22 9.80 1.99 -1.76
CA ALA A 22 10.91 2.94 -1.88
C ALA A 22 11.44 3.38 -0.50
N ILE A 23 10.56 3.70 0.44
CA ILE A 23 10.93 4.07 1.81
C ILE A 23 11.66 2.93 2.51
N LEU A 24 11.09 1.72 2.49
CA LEU A 24 11.66 0.53 3.12
C LEU A 24 13.05 0.20 2.55
N ALA A 25 13.23 0.32 1.23
CA ALA A 25 14.50 0.07 0.56
C ALA A 25 15.57 1.14 0.84
N GLU A 26 15.21 2.43 0.75
CA GLU A 26 16.17 3.53 0.83
C GLU A 26 16.70 3.76 2.25
N PHE A 27 15.83 3.68 3.25
CA PHE A 27 16.20 4.00 4.62
C PHE A 27 16.58 2.76 5.44
N SER A 28 16.60 1.57 4.81
CA SER A 28 16.75 0.28 5.51
C SER A 28 15.80 0.16 6.72
N VAL A 29 14.66 0.82 6.63
CA VAL A 29 13.61 0.83 7.66
C VAL A 29 12.73 -0.40 7.49
N GLY A 30 12.24 -0.92 8.61
CA GLY A 30 11.46 -2.17 8.60
C GLY A 30 12.21 -3.41 9.06
N GLN A 31 13.37 -3.31 9.73
CA GLN A 31 13.90 -4.45 10.49
C GLN A 31 12.91 -4.93 11.57
N ASP A 32 12.16 -3.99 12.17
CA ASP A 32 11.20 -4.29 13.24
C ASP A 32 9.73 -4.36 12.76
N TRP A 33 9.45 -4.19 11.46
CA TRP A 33 8.09 -4.22 10.84
C TRP A 33 6.97 -3.61 11.72
N ASN A 34 7.28 -2.48 12.38
CA ASN A 34 6.38 -1.76 13.24
C ASN A 34 6.30 -0.30 12.78
N PHE A 35 5.34 -0.02 11.91
CA PHE A 35 5.21 1.27 11.26
C PHE A 35 3.76 1.63 10.93
N ASP A 36 3.57 2.91 10.65
CA ASP A 36 2.33 3.50 10.15
C ASP A 36 2.64 4.32 8.89
N PHE A 37 2.21 3.82 7.74
CA PHE A 37 2.30 4.52 6.47
C PHE A 37 0.93 5.03 6.04
N VAL A 38 0.84 6.32 5.73
CA VAL A 38 -0.39 7.00 5.31
C VAL A 38 -0.15 7.70 3.98
N VAL A 39 -1.03 7.46 3.01
CA VAL A 39 -1.16 8.19 1.75
C VAL A 39 -2.29 9.20 1.90
N GLN A 40 -1.97 10.48 1.80
CA GLN A 40 -2.90 11.59 1.96
C GLN A 40 -3.57 11.96 0.62
N ARG A 41 -2.83 11.85 -0.49
CA ARG A 41 -3.34 12.12 -1.85
C ARG A 41 -2.53 11.37 -2.90
N LYS A 42 -3.08 11.29 -4.12
CA LYS A 42 -2.40 10.72 -5.29
C LYS A 42 -1.13 11.52 -5.62
N CYS A 43 -0.02 10.83 -5.85
CA CYS A 43 1.24 11.41 -6.31
C CYS A 43 1.33 11.29 -7.84
N LYS A 44 1.10 12.40 -8.55
CA LYS A 44 1.07 12.47 -10.01
C LYS A 44 2.41 12.86 -10.63
N LYS A 45 3.31 13.39 -9.81
CA LYS A 45 4.64 13.86 -10.21
C LYS A 45 5.72 13.03 -9.52
N GLN A 46 6.97 13.30 -9.88
CA GLN A 46 8.11 12.77 -9.14
C GLN A 46 8.02 13.19 -7.68
N PHE A 47 8.44 12.31 -6.77
CA PHE A 47 8.48 12.58 -5.34
C PHE A 47 9.88 12.45 -4.77
N ARG A 48 10.07 12.99 -3.57
CA ARG A 48 11.23 12.78 -2.71
C ARG A 48 10.79 12.44 -1.30
N ILE A 49 11.64 11.74 -0.57
CA ILE A 49 11.41 11.38 0.83
C ILE A 49 12.31 12.27 1.71
N VAL A 50 11.74 12.88 2.76
CA VAL A 50 12.46 13.78 3.66
C VAL A 50 12.14 13.47 5.12
N GLY A 51 13.08 13.70 6.04
CA GLY A 51 12.85 13.55 7.48
C GLY A 51 12.20 14.78 8.14
N GLU A 52 12.32 15.95 7.51
CA GLU A 52 11.84 17.23 8.05
C GLU A 52 11.05 18.02 7.01
N LEU A 53 10.04 18.76 7.46
CA LEU A 53 9.14 19.56 6.61
C LEU A 53 9.57 21.03 6.44
N THR A 54 10.83 21.36 6.73
CA THR A 54 11.32 22.75 6.70
C THR A 54 11.12 23.35 5.30
N ASP A 55 10.39 24.47 5.25
CA ASP A 55 10.02 25.21 4.02
C ASP A 55 9.31 24.38 2.93
N ILE A 56 8.60 23.31 3.32
CA ILE A 56 7.80 22.49 2.40
C ILE A 56 6.32 22.89 2.50
N PRO A 57 5.68 23.28 1.39
CA PRO A 57 4.26 23.56 1.37
C PRO A 57 3.43 22.33 1.77
N ALA A 58 2.39 22.53 2.60
CA ALA A 58 1.56 21.44 3.11
C ALA A 58 0.86 20.67 1.98
N GLU A 59 0.48 21.38 0.92
CA GLU A 59 -0.11 20.81 -0.30
C GLU A 59 0.86 19.89 -1.06
N SER A 60 2.18 20.05 -0.91
CA SER A 60 3.17 19.19 -1.56
C SER A 60 3.29 17.82 -0.88
N VAL A 61 2.80 17.66 0.34
CA VAL A 61 2.84 16.39 1.06
C VAL A 61 1.83 15.42 0.43
N VAL A 62 2.29 14.23 0.05
CA VAL A 62 1.44 13.15 -0.48
C VAL A 62 1.25 12.01 0.49
N GLY A 63 2.14 11.87 1.46
CA GLY A 63 2.08 10.82 2.46
C GLY A 63 3.11 10.97 3.55
N ARG A 64 3.03 10.10 4.54
CA ARG A 64 3.97 10.02 5.66
C ARG A 64 4.20 8.58 6.07
N TYR A 65 5.41 8.31 6.53
CA TYR A 65 5.80 7.08 7.18
C TYR A 65 6.27 7.38 8.59
N GLN A 66 5.95 6.51 9.53
CA GLN A 66 6.41 6.62 10.90
C GLN A 66 6.68 5.24 11.50
N ASP A 67 7.85 5.05 12.09
CA ASP A 67 8.19 3.91 12.94
C ASP A 67 8.70 4.40 14.32
N SER A 68 9.41 3.55 15.07
CA SER A 68 10.00 3.89 16.37
C SER A 68 11.13 4.93 16.31
N SER A 69 11.80 5.06 15.16
CA SER A 69 13.06 5.80 14.99
C SER A 69 12.98 6.89 13.92
N HIS A 70 12.00 6.81 13.03
CA HIS A 70 11.88 7.61 11.83
C HIS A 70 10.49 8.22 11.73
N ARG A 71 10.48 9.47 11.27
CA ARG A 71 9.30 10.14 10.75
C ARG A 71 9.68 10.71 9.40
N LEU A 72 9.15 10.11 8.35
CA LEU A 72 9.47 10.48 6.97
C LEU A 72 8.23 11.03 6.28
N TRP A 73 8.45 11.98 5.39
CA TRP A 73 7.42 12.63 4.60
C TRP A 73 7.70 12.41 3.13
N VAL A 74 6.63 12.14 2.38
CA VAL A 74 6.70 11.97 0.93
C VAL A 74 6.22 13.27 0.31
N ILE A 75 7.10 13.93 -0.42
CA ILE A 75 6.88 15.26 -0.98
C ILE A 75 6.85 15.15 -2.50
N GLU A 76 5.73 15.54 -3.09
CA GLU A 76 5.59 15.67 -4.53
C GLU A 76 6.39 16.89 -5.03
N GLY A 77 7.22 16.67 -6.05
CA GLY A 77 8.01 17.67 -6.74
C GLY A 77 7.23 18.38 -7.84
N GLN A 78 7.97 18.95 -8.79
CA GLN A 78 7.39 19.68 -9.93
C GLN A 78 7.42 18.89 -11.23
N ASP A 79 8.36 17.96 -11.37
CA ASP A 79 8.59 17.21 -12.60
C ASP A 79 7.57 16.08 -12.79
N MET A 80 7.07 15.94 -14.01
CA MET A 80 6.13 14.88 -14.36
C MET A 80 6.82 13.51 -14.39
N LEU A 81 6.06 12.47 -14.09
CA LEU A 81 6.49 11.09 -14.33
C LEU A 81 6.35 10.78 -15.82
N THR A 82 7.42 10.28 -16.42
CA THR A 82 7.48 9.99 -17.86
C THR A 82 7.50 8.50 -18.18
N GLU A 83 7.70 7.65 -17.17
CA GLU A 83 7.86 6.21 -17.34
C GLU A 83 6.63 5.46 -16.82
N SER A 84 6.08 4.60 -17.66
CA SER A 84 4.99 3.69 -17.34
C SER A 84 5.40 2.25 -17.58
N VAL A 85 4.95 1.35 -16.72
CA VAL A 85 5.14 -0.09 -16.84
C VAL A 85 3.81 -0.82 -16.75
N GLU A 86 3.72 -2.01 -17.33
CA GLU A 86 2.55 -2.87 -17.17
C GLU A 86 2.32 -3.21 -15.68
N ASP A 87 1.05 -3.31 -15.29
CA ASP A 87 0.67 -3.70 -13.95
C ASP A 87 0.45 -5.21 -13.90
N ASP A 88 1.30 -5.89 -13.12
CA ASP A 88 1.29 -7.33 -12.90
C ASP A 88 0.29 -7.77 -11.80
N GLU A 89 -0.68 -6.90 -11.47
CA GLU A 89 -1.75 -7.16 -10.51
C GLU A 89 -2.48 -8.48 -10.79
N ALA A 90 -2.76 -8.80 -12.06
CA ALA A 90 -3.42 -10.05 -12.45
C ALA A 90 -2.58 -11.30 -12.11
N THR A 91 -1.26 -11.21 -12.29
CA THR A 91 -0.34 -12.30 -11.91
C THR A 91 -0.38 -12.50 -10.41
N LEU A 92 -0.28 -11.44 -9.60
CA LEU A 92 -0.39 -11.54 -8.14
C LEU A 92 -1.75 -12.11 -7.69
N GLN A 93 -2.85 -11.70 -8.32
CA GLN A 93 -4.19 -12.22 -8.05
C GLN A 93 -4.31 -13.74 -8.25
N SER A 94 -3.55 -14.31 -9.19
CA SER A 94 -3.56 -15.76 -9.45
C SER A 94 -2.98 -16.59 -8.29
N TYR A 95 -2.20 -15.98 -7.39
CA TYR A 95 -1.66 -16.62 -6.19
C TYR A 95 -2.58 -16.48 -4.97
N LEU A 96 -3.69 -15.75 -5.10
CA LEU A 96 -4.60 -15.48 -3.98
C LEU A 96 -5.66 -16.57 -3.87
N THR A 97 -5.82 -17.10 -2.65
CA THR A 97 -6.92 -17.99 -2.30
C THR A 97 -7.95 -17.25 -1.44
N TRP A 98 -9.20 -17.73 -1.47
CA TRP A 98 -10.33 -17.05 -0.84
C TRP A 98 -11.02 -18.01 0.11
N LYS A 99 -11.35 -17.51 1.30
CA LYS A 99 -12.26 -18.19 2.20
C LYS A 99 -13.06 -17.14 2.95
N ASP A 100 -14.38 -17.20 2.79
CA ASP A 100 -15.32 -16.25 3.39
C ASP A 100 -14.96 -14.79 3.04
N GLN A 101 -14.76 -13.94 4.04
CA GLN A 101 -14.38 -12.53 3.89
C GLN A 101 -12.88 -12.30 4.06
N MET A 102 -12.08 -13.29 3.65
CA MET A 102 -10.63 -13.27 3.79
C MET A 102 -9.95 -13.76 2.53
N VAL A 103 -8.85 -13.09 2.19
CA VAL A 103 -7.93 -13.49 1.12
C VAL A 103 -6.63 -13.97 1.75
N PHE A 104 -6.01 -15.00 1.19
CA PHE A 104 -4.78 -15.57 1.69
C PHE A 104 -3.77 -15.77 0.57
N ALA A 105 -2.49 -15.77 0.94
CA ALA A 105 -1.42 -16.33 0.13
C ALA A 105 -0.60 -17.27 1.01
N GLU A 106 -0.33 -18.46 0.50
CA GLU A 106 0.55 -19.45 1.15
C GLU A 106 2.02 -19.02 1.10
N THR A 107 2.40 -18.34 0.02
CA THR A 107 3.75 -17.80 -0.22
C THR A 107 3.63 -16.60 -1.13
N LEU A 108 4.64 -15.72 -1.12
CA LEU A 108 4.75 -14.61 -2.06
C LEU A 108 5.86 -14.87 -3.09
N PRO A 109 5.59 -14.72 -4.41
CA PRO A 109 6.65 -14.80 -5.40
C PRO A 109 7.70 -13.70 -5.18
N ALA A 110 8.97 -14.01 -5.43
CA ALA A 110 10.09 -13.09 -5.19
C ALA A 110 10.00 -11.76 -5.96
N SER A 111 9.20 -11.71 -7.03
CA SER A 111 8.94 -10.50 -7.82
C SER A 111 7.98 -9.52 -7.15
N PHE A 112 7.29 -9.91 -6.08
CA PHE A 112 6.32 -9.08 -5.38
C PHE A 112 6.78 -8.72 -3.98
N SER A 113 6.57 -7.47 -3.60
CA SER A 113 6.74 -7.02 -2.21
C SER A 113 5.52 -7.40 -1.37
N LEU A 114 5.72 -7.54 -0.07
CA LEU A 114 4.62 -7.75 0.86
C LEU A 114 3.63 -6.58 0.83
N THR A 115 4.10 -5.34 0.63
CA THR A 115 3.24 -4.18 0.45
C THR A 115 2.30 -4.34 -0.75
N ARG A 116 2.84 -4.81 -1.90
CA ARG A 116 2.04 -5.09 -3.09
C ARG A 116 1.01 -6.19 -2.81
N TYR A 117 1.40 -7.26 -2.12
CA TYR A 117 0.45 -8.28 -1.66
C TYR A 117 -0.68 -7.67 -0.81
N CYS A 118 -0.36 -6.85 0.19
CA CYS A 118 -1.36 -6.24 1.05
C CYS A 118 -2.36 -5.39 0.25
N VAL A 119 -1.87 -4.52 -0.63
CA VAL A 119 -2.68 -3.62 -1.45
C VAL A 119 -3.54 -4.40 -2.45
N VAL A 120 -2.94 -5.30 -3.22
CA VAL A 120 -3.65 -6.06 -4.26
C VAL A 120 -4.61 -7.07 -3.64
N GLY A 121 -4.21 -7.75 -2.57
CA GLY A 121 -5.03 -8.70 -1.84
C GLY A 121 -6.30 -8.03 -1.32
N PHE A 122 -6.16 -6.92 -0.59
CA PHE A 122 -7.33 -6.24 -0.04
C PHE A 122 -8.22 -5.61 -1.12
N LYS A 123 -7.62 -4.96 -2.13
CA LYS A 123 -8.36 -4.44 -3.29
C LYS A 123 -9.20 -5.53 -3.97
N THR A 124 -8.61 -6.70 -4.13
CA THR A 124 -9.28 -7.83 -4.79
C THR A 124 -10.39 -8.39 -3.90
N LEU A 125 -10.16 -8.56 -2.59
CA LEU A 125 -11.19 -8.96 -1.62
C LEU A 125 -12.41 -8.03 -1.65
N LEU A 126 -12.18 -6.71 -1.67
CA LEU A 126 -13.26 -5.73 -1.73
C LEU A 126 -14.11 -5.89 -2.99
N ASN A 127 -13.46 -6.04 -4.15
CA ASN A 127 -14.13 -6.18 -5.43
C ASN A 127 -14.87 -7.51 -5.60
N THR A 128 -14.32 -8.61 -5.08
CA THR A 128 -14.83 -9.97 -5.36
C THR A 128 -15.81 -10.47 -4.29
N GLN A 129 -15.55 -10.19 -3.01
CA GLN A 129 -16.33 -10.78 -1.91
C GLN A 129 -17.22 -9.77 -1.17
N VAL A 130 -16.74 -8.54 -0.98
CA VAL A 130 -17.46 -7.54 -0.15
C VAL A 130 -18.51 -6.77 -0.95
N LEU A 131 -18.14 -6.23 -2.11
CA LEU A 131 -18.99 -5.31 -2.88
C LEU A 131 -19.50 -5.87 -4.20
N LYS A 132 -19.16 -7.14 -4.52
CA LYS A 132 -19.66 -7.98 -5.61
C LYS A 132 -20.20 -7.19 -6.82
N ASP A 133 -19.39 -7.09 -7.88
CA ASP A 133 -19.71 -6.40 -9.14
C ASP A 133 -19.71 -4.87 -9.10
N SER A 134 -19.19 -4.26 -8.04
CA SER A 134 -18.94 -2.82 -8.04
C SER A 134 -17.70 -2.49 -8.89
N LYS A 135 -17.84 -1.60 -9.89
CA LYS A 135 -16.69 -0.98 -10.60
C LYS A 135 -16.03 0.13 -9.77
N ASN A 136 -16.03 -0.02 -8.44
CA ASN A 136 -15.50 0.99 -7.54
C ASN A 136 -14.00 1.08 -7.71
N LYS A 137 -13.50 2.31 -7.86
CA LYS A 137 -12.07 2.58 -7.80
C LYS A 137 -11.71 2.73 -6.33
N PHE A 138 -10.76 1.94 -5.85
CA PHE A 138 -10.26 2.11 -4.50
C PHE A 138 -8.85 2.68 -4.50
N LEU A 139 -8.64 3.61 -3.58
CA LEU A 139 -7.34 4.19 -3.27
C LEU A 139 -6.83 3.60 -1.98
N PHE A 140 -5.62 3.08 -2.02
CA PHE A 140 -4.86 2.75 -0.83
C PHE A 140 -4.57 4.03 -0.04
N THR A 141 -4.92 4.04 1.25
CA THR A 141 -4.79 5.23 2.12
C THR A 141 -3.88 5.01 3.32
N ARG A 142 -3.81 3.80 3.87
CA ARG A 142 -2.95 3.53 5.03
C ARG A 142 -2.62 2.05 5.15
N LEU A 143 -1.37 1.77 5.51
CA LEU A 143 -0.92 0.46 5.98
C LEU A 143 -0.25 0.66 7.33
N LYS A 144 -0.80 0.03 8.36
CA LYS A 144 -0.23 0.01 9.70
C LYS A 144 0.15 -1.42 10.02
N VAL A 145 1.39 -1.65 10.39
CA VAL A 145 1.91 -2.98 10.70
C VAL A 145 2.63 -2.89 12.04
N HIS A 146 2.50 -3.91 12.88
CA HIS A 146 3.20 -3.98 14.18
C HIS A 146 4.12 -5.18 14.30
N LYS A 147 4.08 -6.10 13.34
CA LYS A 147 4.97 -7.25 13.18
C LYS A 147 5.03 -7.65 11.71
N GLN A 148 6.17 -8.16 11.25
CA GLN A 148 6.28 -8.70 9.90
C GLN A 148 5.24 -9.83 9.72
N PRO A 149 4.37 -9.75 8.70
CA PRO A 149 3.51 -10.86 8.35
C PRO A 149 4.33 -12.07 7.90
N ASP A 150 4.20 -13.18 8.63
CA ASP A 150 4.67 -14.49 8.23
C ASP A 150 3.68 -15.13 7.25
N PHE A 151 4.18 -16.01 6.39
CA PHE A 151 3.34 -16.79 5.47
C PHE A 151 2.99 -18.15 6.10
N PRO A 152 1.74 -18.64 5.98
CA PRO A 152 0.63 -18.08 5.21
C PRO A 152 0.09 -16.78 5.83
N CYS A 153 -0.09 -15.79 4.96
CA CYS A 153 -0.58 -14.46 5.33
C CYS A 153 -1.97 -14.27 4.73
N GLY A 154 -2.85 -13.60 5.46
CA GLY A 154 -4.17 -13.26 4.94
C GLY A 154 -4.66 -11.89 5.37
N ILE A 155 -5.68 -11.42 4.65
CA ILE A 155 -6.30 -10.12 4.86
C ILE A 155 -7.80 -10.33 4.98
N GLU A 156 -8.33 -10.06 6.16
CA GLU A 156 -9.75 -10.16 6.50
C GLU A 156 -10.40 -8.78 6.35
N TYR A 157 -11.57 -8.71 5.71
CA TYR A 157 -12.38 -7.49 5.76
C TYR A 157 -13.00 -7.32 7.15
N LYS A 158 -12.78 -6.15 7.77
CA LYS A 158 -13.27 -5.84 9.12
C LYS A 158 -14.56 -5.04 9.09
N ARG A 159 -14.56 -3.90 8.39
CA ARG A 159 -15.71 -2.98 8.35
C ARG A 159 -15.59 -1.93 7.26
N CYS A 160 -16.71 -1.25 7.03
CA CYS A 160 -16.80 -0.04 6.22
C CYS A 160 -17.28 1.12 7.09
N ILE A 161 -16.64 2.28 6.96
CA ILE A 161 -16.93 3.52 7.67
C ILE A 161 -17.43 4.54 6.64
N ASN A 162 -18.56 5.19 6.92
CA ASN A 162 -19.18 6.19 6.05
C ASN A 162 -19.40 5.74 4.59
N LYS A 163 -19.60 4.43 4.37
CA LYS A 163 -19.80 3.81 3.05
C LYS A 163 -18.66 4.03 2.04
N ARG A 164 -17.50 4.54 2.48
CA ARG A 164 -16.38 4.89 1.60
C ARG A 164 -15.03 4.44 2.11
N PHE A 165 -14.85 4.32 3.42
CA PHE A 165 -13.59 3.89 4.01
C PHE A 165 -13.68 2.42 4.41
N TYR A 166 -12.79 1.60 3.87
CA TYR A 166 -12.76 0.16 4.09
C TYR A 166 -11.53 -0.19 4.90
N GLU A 167 -11.73 -1.01 5.92
CA GLU A 167 -10.69 -1.44 6.85
C GLU A 167 -10.56 -2.97 6.77
N GLY A 168 -9.33 -3.44 6.60
CA GLY A 168 -8.97 -4.84 6.65
C GLY A 168 -7.95 -5.12 7.77
N ARG A 169 -7.97 -6.33 8.31
CA ARG A 169 -6.96 -6.86 9.23
C ARG A 169 -5.99 -7.71 8.45
N ILE A 170 -4.69 -7.53 8.69
CA ILE A 170 -3.65 -8.42 8.18
C ILE A 170 -3.36 -9.44 9.26
N VAL A 171 -3.37 -10.71 8.90
CA VAL A 171 -3.19 -11.85 9.79
C VAL A 171 -2.02 -12.68 9.30
N GLY A 172 -1.08 -12.98 10.19
CA GLY A 172 0.03 -13.90 9.95
C GLY A 172 0.13 -14.88 11.12
N ASP A 173 0.29 -16.17 10.84
CA ASP A 173 0.29 -17.25 11.85
C ASP A 173 -0.93 -17.22 12.81
N GLY A 174 -2.10 -16.85 12.28
CA GLY A 174 -3.35 -16.75 13.04
C GLY A 174 -3.48 -15.50 13.94
N GLU A 175 -2.44 -14.67 14.03
CA GLU A 175 -2.45 -13.43 14.81
C GLU A 175 -2.65 -12.21 13.92
N GLN A 176 -3.37 -11.20 14.42
CA GLN A 176 -3.42 -9.91 13.72
C GLN A 176 -2.04 -9.26 13.80
N VAL A 177 -1.44 -8.95 12.66
CA VAL A 177 -0.10 -8.32 12.51
C VAL A 177 -0.16 -6.91 11.92
N GLY A 178 -1.33 -6.49 11.41
CA GLY A 178 -1.51 -5.15 10.88
C GLY A 178 -2.94 -4.83 10.47
N GLU A 179 -3.10 -3.66 9.87
CA GLU A 179 -4.34 -3.08 9.38
C GLU A 179 -4.09 -2.37 8.05
N ILE A 180 -5.03 -2.51 7.12
CA ILE A 180 -4.98 -1.86 5.81
C ILE A 180 -6.26 -1.08 5.54
N TYR A 181 -6.13 0.09 4.93
CA TYR A 181 -7.24 1.03 4.74
C TYR A 181 -7.33 1.53 3.31
N PHE A 182 -8.53 1.46 2.76
CA PHE A 182 -8.85 1.87 1.40
C PHE A 182 -9.99 2.89 1.41
N TYR A 183 -9.95 3.85 0.47
CA TYR A 183 -11.05 4.78 0.20
C TYR A 183 -11.66 4.47 -1.16
N ALA A 184 -12.99 4.35 -1.25
CA ALA A 184 -13.71 4.24 -2.51
C ALA A 184 -13.95 5.63 -3.11
N GLU A 185 -13.47 5.84 -4.34
CA GLU A 185 -13.74 7.03 -5.17
C GLU A 185 -15.14 7.04 -5.76
#